data_AF-A0A1B7X0M1-F1
#
_entry.id   AF-A0A1B7X0M1-F1
#
_cell.length_a   1.000
_cell.length_b   1.000
_cell.length_c   1.000
_cell.angle_alpha   90.00
_cell.angle_beta   90.00
_cell.angle_gamma   90.00
#
_symmetry.space_group_name_H-M   'P 1'
#
loop_
_entity.id
_entity.type
_entity.pdbx_description
1 polymer ?
#
loop_
_entity_poly.entity_id
_entity_poly.type
_entity_poly.pdbx_seq_one_letter_code
_entity_poly.pdbx_strand_id
1 'polypeptide(L)'
;MFTRIRLLLSRFFNNSRTVNNEPLNKVSLIVIILVDIFILINVFTGLNDISQWYLSPSQSYPCYFEWNDYKANTSKNKDYEFLRSSELKIQQTYQNAEDGHLGKVSKICLNYAESKDKLNNPENQKIITTINQTQDKISRLEQANATILQQYDSTLLEKIAGQSSGNSINQVRAEKAKQELAQNNQKISNLKQEIANLQNQLLTKPESINFLVFIKDETKFEQIKKGYENASFWYPSIQLFFQSIFLLPLIAIALLVNSFSQRRRYGLISLISWHLLVIFLIPLILKVFEFLQIGVIFQLLFNLISFLFGGLIFLINYLYILLIPVIGFGIIKFFQTIVFNPQVQAVNRIQQSRCIRCAKKIRSQDSHCPHCGYDQYIECHNCHNLTYRGLPYCYHCGADQNSSNLEQS
;
A
#
# COMPACT_ATOMS: atom_id res chain seq x y z
N MET A 1 5.07 -28.24 19.51
CA MET A 1 4.29 -27.14 18.88
C MET A 1 3.88 -27.47 17.44
N PHE A 2 4.82 -27.88 16.58
CA PHE A 2 4.56 -28.28 15.19
C PHE A 2 3.51 -29.39 14.98
N THR A 3 3.47 -30.41 15.83
CA THR A 3 2.45 -31.49 15.77
C THR A 3 1.03 -30.99 16.03
N ARG A 4 0.86 -30.03 16.97
CA ARG A 4 -0.44 -29.39 17.23
C ARG A 4 -0.87 -28.52 16.05
N ILE A 5 0.06 -27.77 15.46
CA ILE A 5 -0.20 -26.95 14.26
C ILE A 5 -0.58 -27.85 13.07
N ARG A 6 0.12 -28.98 12.86
CA ARG A 6 -0.19 -29.94 11.80
C ARG A 6 -1.59 -30.56 11.97
N LEU A 7 -1.98 -30.91 13.20
CA LEU A 7 -3.31 -31.45 13.50
C LEU A 7 -4.42 -30.41 13.30
N LEU A 8 -4.15 -29.14 13.65
CA LEU A 8 -5.07 -28.02 13.40
C LEU A 8 -5.23 -27.76 11.91
N LEU A 9 -4.14 -27.76 11.14
CA LEU A 9 -4.15 -27.62 9.68
C LEU A 9 -4.87 -28.79 8.99
N SER A 10 -4.63 -30.04 9.41
CA SER A 10 -5.32 -31.19 8.81
C SER A 10 -6.82 -31.18 9.12
N ARG A 11 -7.22 -30.79 10.33
CA ARG A 11 -8.63 -30.59 10.67
C ARG A 11 -9.24 -29.43 9.88
N PHE A 12 -8.50 -28.35 9.69
CA PHE A 12 -8.91 -27.21 8.87
C PHE A 12 -9.22 -27.61 7.42
N PHE A 13 -8.28 -28.30 6.76
CA PHE A 13 -8.48 -28.74 5.38
C PHE A 13 -9.57 -29.80 5.21
N ASN A 14 -9.73 -30.69 6.20
CA ASN A 14 -10.80 -31.69 6.19
C ASN A 14 -12.18 -31.04 6.34
N ASN A 15 -12.32 -30.08 7.27
CA ASN A 15 -13.59 -29.37 7.51
C ASN A 15 -13.97 -28.44 6.34
N SER A 16 -13.00 -27.88 5.62
CA SER A 16 -13.27 -27.02 4.46
C SER A 16 -13.69 -27.79 3.19
N ARG A 17 -13.47 -29.10 3.11
CA ARG A 17 -13.67 -29.90 1.87
C ARG A 17 -14.69 -31.04 1.99
N THR A 18 -15.24 -31.25 3.18
CA THR A 18 -16.15 -32.37 3.44
C THR A 18 -17.46 -31.93 4.08
N VAL A 19 -18.56 -32.54 3.66
CA VAL A 19 -19.88 -32.43 4.29
C VAL A 19 -20.24 -33.82 4.80
N ASN A 20 -20.51 -33.96 6.10
CA ASN A 20 -20.81 -35.27 6.69
C ASN A 20 -19.78 -36.38 6.34
N ASN A 21 -18.49 -36.03 6.26
CA ASN A 21 -17.38 -36.91 5.84
C ASN A 21 -17.36 -37.33 4.36
N GLU A 22 -18.17 -36.70 3.50
CA GLU A 22 -18.14 -36.90 2.04
C GLU A 22 -17.45 -35.73 1.32
N PRO A 23 -16.60 -35.99 0.32
CA PRO A 23 -15.93 -34.93 -0.43
C PRO A 23 -16.90 -34.17 -1.35
N LEU A 24 -16.78 -32.85 -1.38
CA LEU A 24 -17.59 -31.99 -2.23
C LEU A 24 -17.31 -32.18 -3.74
N ASN A 25 -18.34 -31.97 -4.57
CA ASN A 25 -18.18 -31.90 -6.02
C ASN A 25 -17.30 -30.69 -6.40
N LYS A 26 -16.43 -30.87 -7.40
CA LYS A 26 -15.53 -29.80 -7.92
C LYS A 26 -16.29 -28.55 -8.33
N VAL A 27 -17.48 -28.69 -8.92
CA VAL A 27 -18.34 -27.55 -9.31
C VAL A 27 -18.83 -26.78 -8.08
N SER A 28 -19.31 -27.49 -7.06
CA SER A 28 -19.75 -26.89 -5.79
C SER A 28 -18.60 -26.18 -5.07
N LEU A 29 -17.39 -26.72 -5.12
CA LEU A 29 -16.20 -26.10 -4.54
C LEU A 29 -15.81 -24.80 -5.27
N ILE A 30 -15.92 -24.75 -6.60
CA ILE A 30 -15.70 -23.52 -7.38
C ILE A 30 -16.72 -22.44 -7.00
N VAL A 31 -18.01 -22.81 -6.89
CA VAL A 31 -19.07 -21.86 -6.52
C VAL A 31 -18.83 -21.29 -5.12
N ILE A 32 -18.47 -22.14 -4.15
CA ILE A 32 -18.14 -21.69 -2.78
C ILE A 32 -16.97 -20.71 -2.81
N ILE A 33 -15.89 -21.00 -3.53
CA ILE A 33 -14.74 -20.09 -3.63
C ILE A 33 -15.14 -18.72 -4.23
N LEU A 34 -16.00 -18.69 -5.25
CA LEU A 34 -16.46 -17.43 -5.83
C LEU A 34 -17.29 -16.60 -4.84
N VAL A 35 -18.18 -17.26 -4.10
CA VAL A 35 -18.96 -16.61 -3.02
C VAL A 35 -18.03 -16.11 -1.91
N ASP A 36 -17.04 -16.91 -1.52
CA ASP A 36 -16.08 -16.56 -0.48
C ASP A 36 -15.25 -15.33 -0.88
N ILE A 37 -14.79 -15.24 -2.13
CA ILE A 37 -14.10 -14.07 -2.66
C ILE A 37 -15.01 -12.84 -2.62
N PHE A 38 -16.26 -12.97 -3.05
CA PHE A 38 -17.22 -11.87 -3.01
C PHE A 38 -17.45 -11.37 -1.58
N ILE A 39 -17.64 -12.27 -0.62
CA ILE A 39 -17.81 -11.92 0.80
C ILE A 39 -16.54 -11.26 1.33
N LEU A 40 -15.37 -11.81 1.01
CA LEU A 40 -14.08 -11.28 1.45
C LEU A 40 -13.89 -9.82 0.97
N ILE A 41 -14.21 -9.52 -0.30
CA ILE A 41 -14.16 -8.16 -0.85
C ILE A 41 -15.08 -7.24 -0.05
N ASN A 42 -16.34 -7.63 0.19
CA ASN A 42 -17.29 -6.81 0.94
C ASN A 42 -16.83 -6.58 2.39
N VAL A 43 -16.23 -7.58 3.03
CA VAL A 43 -15.66 -7.46 4.38
C VAL A 43 -14.49 -6.47 4.39
N PHE A 44 -13.60 -6.52 3.39
CA PHE A 44 -12.51 -5.55 3.27
C PHE A 44 -13.01 -4.13 3.00
N THR A 45 -14.03 -3.96 2.15
CA THR A 45 -14.64 -2.65 1.91
C THR A 45 -15.25 -2.10 3.21
N GLY A 46 -16.08 -2.89 3.90
CA GLY A 46 -16.68 -2.47 5.17
C GLY A 46 -15.64 -2.18 6.26
N LEU A 47 -14.54 -2.94 6.29
CA LEU A 47 -13.39 -2.68 7.17
C LEU A 47 -12.66 -1.37 6.86
N ASN A 48 -12.52 -1.04 5.57
CA ASN A 48 -11.93 0.22 5.16
C ASN A 48 -12.83 1.39 5.56
N ASP A 49 -14.13 1.29 5.28
CA ASP A 49 -15.11 2.34 5.58
C ASP A 49 -15.18 2.63 7.08
N ILE A 50 -15.31 1.59 7.92
CA ILE A 50 -15.37 1.77 9.38
C ILE A 50 -14.04 2.30 9.96
N SER A 51 -12.91 2.03 9.29
CA SER A 51 -11.60 2.52 9.74
C SER A 51 -11.35 4.00 9.45
N GLN A 52 -12.15 4.59 8.55
CA GLN A 52 -12.11 6.01 8.23
C GLN A 52 -13.14 6.80 9.04
N TRP A 53 -13.93 6.12 9.88
CA TRP A 53 -15.04 6.76 10.57
C TRP A 53 -14.59 7.77 11.63
N TYR A 54 -13.41 7.58 12.23
CA TYR A 54 -12.77 8.57 13.09
C TYR A 54 -11.84 9.45 12.25
N LEU A 55 -11.81 10.76 12.53
CA LEU A 55 -10.94 11.69 11.81
C LEU A 55 -9.47 11.27 11.89
N SER A 56 -8.84 11.18 10.72
CA SER A 56 -7.39 11.01 10.63
C SER A 56 -6.63 12.20 11.22
N PRO A 57 -5.35 12.03 11.61
CA PRO A 57 -4.54 13.11 12.18
C PRO A 57 -4.45 14.33 11.25
N SER A 58 -4.34 14.11 9.94
CA SER A 58 -4.33 15.16 8.92
C SER A 58 -5.69 15.83 8.72
N GLN A 59 -6.80 15.17 9.05
CA GLN A 59 -8.12 15.81 9.04
C GLN A 59 -8.42 16.53 10.35
N SER A 60 -7.96 16.03 11.50
CA SER A 60 -8.11 16.72 12.80
C SER A 60 -7.18 17.94 12.92
N TYR A 61 -5.99 17.89 12.30
CA TYR A 61 -5.00 18.98 12.31
C TYR A 61 -4.52 19.33 10.89
N PRO A 62 -5.42 19.77 10.00
CA PRO A 62 -5.13 19.97 8.59
C PRO A 62 -4.15 21.11 8.32
N CYS A 63 -4.04 22.07 9.25
CA CYS A 63 -3.11 23.18 9.16
C CYS A 63 -1.66 22.82 9.53
N TYR A 64 -1.40 21.62 10.09
CA TYR A 64 -0.09 21.26 10.64
C TYR A 64 1.03 21.28 9.60
N PHE A 65 0.84 20.61 8.46
CA PHE A 65 1.90 20.47 7.44
C PHE A 65 2.30 21.81 6.85
N GLU A 66 1.33 22.60 6.40
CA GLU A 66 1.57 23.92 5.84
C GLU A 66 2.27 24.86 6.85
N TRP A 67 1.85 24.83 8.12
CA TRP A 67 2.50 25.62 9.17
C TRP A 67 3.92 25.12 9.48
N ASN A 68 4.13 23.80 9.50
CA ASN A 68 5.45 23.21 9.69
C ASN A 68 6.41 23.60 8.54
N ASP A 69 5.93 23.60 7.30
CA ASP A 69 6.70 24.01 6.13
C ASP A 69 7.08 25.50 6.21
N TYR A 70 6.16 26.35 6.66
CA TYR A 70 6.45 27.76 6.93
C TYR A 70 7.54 27.96 7.99
N LYS A 71 7.52 27.15 9.06
CA LYS A 71 8.56 27.19 10.11
C LYS A 71 9.91 26.70 9.60
N ALA A 72 9.93 25.66 8.78
CA ALA A 72 11.14 25.11 8.19
C ALA A 72 11.77 26.04 7.12
N ASN A 73 10.98 26.92 6.51
CA ASN A 73 11.44 27.84 5.47
C ASN A 73 12.31 28.98 6.05
N THR A 74 13.53 29.11 5.56
CA THR A 74 14.52 30.14 5.93
C THR A 74 14.65 31.28 4.90
N SER A 75 13.82 31.28 3.85
CA SER A 75 13.84 32.32 2.82
C SER A 75 13.49 33.70 3.41
N LYS A 76 14.19 34.74 2.92
CA LYS A 76 13.90 36.14 3.30
C LYS A 76 12.48 36.57 2.91
N ASN A 77 11.92 35.99 1.85
CA ASN A 77 10.58 36.33 1.34
C ASN A 77 9.48 35.37 1.82
N LYS A 78 9.76 34.51 2.81
CA LYS A 78 8.83 33.45 3.23
C LYS A 78 7.44 33.97 3.64
N ASP A 79 7.38 35.12 4.30
CA ASP A 79 6.11 35.72 4.75
C ASP A 79 5.25 36.11 3.55
N TYR A 80 5.86 36.69 2.51
CA TYR A 80 5.15 37.05 1.28
C TYR A 80 4.68 35.80 0.52
N GLU A 81 5.57 34.82 0.31
CA GLU A 81 5.25 33.60 -0.43
C GLU A 81 4.10 32.83 0.24
N PHE A 82 4.08 32.82 1.59
CA PHE A 82 3.03 32.16 2.36
C PHE A 82 1.68 32.86 2.26
N LEU A 83 1.64 34.20 2.20
CA LEU A 83 0.40 34.95 2.01
C LEU A 83 -0.15 34.82 0.58
N ARG A 84 0.74 34.64 -0.40
CA ARG A 84 0.37 34.52 -1.83
C ARG A 84 -0.44 33.25 -2.10
N SER A 85 -0.16 32.15 -1.40
CA SER A 85 -0.87 30.87 -1.54
C SER A 85 -2.16 30.84 -0.73
N SER A 86 -3.20 31.50 -1.23
CA SER A 86 -4.53 31.51 -0.59
C SER A 86 -5.55 30.72 -1.43
N GLU A 87 -5.94 29.54 -0.95
CA GLU A 87 -7.09 28.80 -1.48
C GLU A 87 -8.41 29.45 -1.01
N LEU A 88 -9.50 29.24 -1.75
CA LEU A 88 -10.83 29.73 -1.41
C LEU A 88 -11.53 28.77 -0.43
N LYS A 89 -12.09 29.32 0.67
CA LYS A 89 -13.01 28.64 1.60
C LYS A 89 -12.37 27.49 2.38
N ILE A 90 -11.17 27.69 2.89
CA ILE A 90 -10.42 26.70 3.67
C ILE A 90 -11.20 26.33 4.93
N GLN A 91 -11.87 27.30 5.58
CA GLN A 91 -12.64 27.06 6.79
C GLN A 91 -13.78 26.07 6.53
N GLN A 92 -14.50 26.23 5.42
CA GLN A 92 -15.58 25.32 5.04
C GLN A 92 -15.03 23.93 4.76
N THR A 93 -13.90 23.81 4.05
CA THR A 93 -13.26 22.52 3.79
C THR A 93 -12.90 21.80 5.07
N TYR A 94 -12.39 22.52 6.08
CA TYR A 94 -12.06 21.94 7.38
C TYR A 94 -13.31 21.51 8.14
N GLN A 95 -14.38 22.31 8.11
CA GLN A 95 -15.65 21.95 8.76
C GLN A 95 -16.32 20.74 8.10
N ASN A 96 -16.32 20.67 6.78
CA ASN A 96 -16.88 19.55 6.03
C ASN A 96 -16.14 18.23 6.32
N ALA A 97 -14.89 18.28 6.77
CA ALA A 97 -14.18 17.07 7.20
C ALA A 97 -14.86 16.41 8.40
N GLU A 98 -15.55 17.17 9.25
CA GLU A 98 -16.30 16.64 10.40
C GLU A 98 -17.59 15.90 9.98
N ASP A 99 -18.13 16.19 8.79
CA ASP A 99 -19.39 15.61 8.34
C ASP A 99 -19.26 14.08 8.17
N GLY A 100 -20.10 13.34 8.90
CA GLY A 100 -20.09 11.88 8.87
C GLY A 100 -18.93 11.21 9.61
N HIS A 101 -18.11 11.98 10.34
CA HIS A 101 -16.93 11.47 11.06
C HIS A 101 -17.02 11.71 12.57
N LEU A 102 -16.36 10.85 13.33
CA LEU A 102 -16.14 11.01 14.77
C LEU A 102 -14.87 11.82 15.03
N GLY A 103 -14.94 12.73 15.99
CA GLY A 103 -13.87 13.66 16.32
C GLY A 103 -14.22 15.08 15.90
N LYS A 104 -13.28 16.01 16.08
CA LYS A 104 -13.41 17.41 15.67
C LYS A 104 -12.10 17.91 15.11
N VAL A 105 -12.17 18.86 14.20
CA VAL A 105 -11.01 19.62 13.76
C VAL A 105 -10.53 20.51 14.91
N SER A 106 -9.23 20.65 15.06
CA SER A 106 -8.61 21.54 16.03
C SER A 106 -9.15 22.96 15.86
N LYS A 107 -9.62 23.56 16.95
CA LYS A 107 -10.06 24.96 16.98
C LYS A 107 -8.97 25.91 16.49
N ILE A 108 -7.70 25.60 16.75
CA ILE A 108 -6.57 26.39 16.26
C ILE A 108 -6.49 26.30 14.73
N CYS A 109 -6.70 25.14 14.12
CA CYS A 109 -6.74 25.02 12.65
C CYS A 109 -7.99 25.68 12.04
N LEU A 110 -9.13 25.68 12.75
CA LEU A 110 -10.31 26.44 12.30
C LEU A 110 -10.05 27.95 12.32
N ASN A 111 -9.43 28.47 13.38
CA ASN A 111 -9.04 29.89 13.47
C ASN A 111 -7.96 30.26 12.43
N TYR A 112 -7.02 29.35 12.16
CA TYR A 112 -6.05 29.47 11.08
C TYR A 112 -6.77 29.63 9.73
N ALA A 113 -7.70 28.73 9.43
CA ALA A 113 -8.45 28.74 8.19
C ALA A 113 -9.30 30.00 8.02
N GLU A 114 -10.01 30.42 9.08
CA GLU A 114 -10.78 31.67 9.07
C GLU A 114 -9.87 32.89 8.79
N SER A 115 -8.71 32.95 9.44
CA SER A 115 -7.76 34.05 9.25
C SER A 115 -7.17 34.03 7.84
N LYS A 116 -6.93 32.84 7.27
CA LYS A 116 -6.41 32.67 5.91
C LYS A 116 -7.48 33.01 4.85
N ASP A 117 -8.74 32.64 5.07
CA ASP A 117 -9.85 33.00 4.18
C ASP A 117 -10.03 34.53 4.07
N LYS A 118 -9.78 35.27 5.17
CA LYS A 118 -9.81 36.74 5.17
C LYS A 118 -8.72 37.38 4.31
N LEU A 119 -7.60 36.69 4.06
CA LEU A 119 -6.56 37.16 3.14
C LEU A 119 -7.05 37.18 1.69
N ASN A 120 -8.03 36.34 1.38
CA ASN A 120 -8.61 36.22 0.06
C ASN A 120 -9.71 37.26 -0.19
N ASN A 121 -9.30 38.52 -0.26
CA ASN A 121 -10.18 39.64 -0.56
C ASN A 121 -9.79 40.31 -1.90
N PRO A 122 -10.70 41.08 -2.53
CA PRO A 122 -10.44 41.68 -3.84
C PRO A 122 -9.21 42.61 -3.89
N GLU A 123 -8.87 43.29 -2.79
CA GLU A 123 -7.71 44.18 -2.74
C GLU A 123 -6.40 43.39 -2.78
N ASN A 124 -6.27 42.37 -1.93
CA ASN A 124 -5.11 41.49 -1.91
C ASN A 124 -4.95 40.74 -3.24
N GLN A 125 -6.06 40.26 -3.81
CA GLN A 125 -6.04 39.61 -5.13
C GLN A 125 -5.56 40.54 -6.24
N LYS A 126 -5.96 41.83 -6.20
CA LYS A 126 -5.46 42.83 -7.14
C LYS A 126 -3.95 43.04 -7.00
N ILE A 127 -3.44 43.17 -5.76
CA ILE A 127 -2.00 43.31 -5.50
C ILE A 127 -1.23 42.10 -6.03
N ILE A 128 -1.66 40.88 -5.70
CA ILE A 128 -1.03 39.64 -6.16
C ILE A 128 -1.03 39.55 -7.70
N THR A 129 -2.16 39.89 -8.33
CA THR A 129 -2.28 39.91 -9.79
C THR A 129 -1.34 40.92 -10.43
N THR A 130 -1.24 42.13 -9.86
CA THR A 130 -0.30 43.16 -10.34
C THR A 130 1.15 42.70 -10.19
N ILE A 131 1.52 42.06 -9.08
CA ILE A 131 2.87 41.49 -8.91
C ILE A 131 3.16 40.45 -9.99
N ASN A 132 2.23 39.51 -10.24
CA ASN A 132 2.39 38.50 -11.29
C ASN A 132 2.60 39.14 -12.67
N GLN A 133 1.78 40.12 -13.02
CA GLN A 133 1.90 40.85 -14.29
C GLN A 133 3.22 41.61 -14.42
N THR A 134 3.70 42.21 -13.32
CA THR A 134 4.99 42.93 -13.29
C THR A 134 6.16 41.95 -13.39
N GLN A 135 6.06 40.77 -12.78
CA GLN A 135 7.04 39.69 -12.92
C GLN A 135 7.09 39.18 -14.37
N ASP A 136 5.94 39.02 -15.03
CA ASP A 136 5.89 38.62 -16.45
C ASP A 136 6.56 39.66 -17.36
N LYS A 137 6.38 40.96 -17.07
CA LYS A 137 7.07 42.03 -17.80
C LYS A 137 8.59 41.96 -17.62
N ILE A 138 9.07 41.68 -16.41
CA ILE A 138 10.49 41.47 -16.13
C ILE A 138 11.01 40.28 -16.95
N SER A 139 10.34 39.13 -16.89
CA SER A 139 10.75 37.93 -17.63
C SER A 139 10.84 38.17 -19.15
N ARG A 140 9.89 38.94 -19.73
CA ARG A 140 9.94 39.32 -21.15
C ARG A 140 11.12 40.23 -21.48
N LEU A 141 11.43 41.19 -20.62
CA LEU A 141 12.60 42.07 -20.80
C LEU A 141 13.92 41.31 -20.64
N GLU A 142 14.00 40.39 -19.67
CA GLU A 142 15.17 39.52 -19.46
C GLU A 142 15.39 38.59 -20.67
N GLN A 143 14.32 38.03 -21.22
CA GLN A 143 14.39 37.23 -22.45
C GLN A 143 14.83 38.08 -23.66
N ALA A 144 14.28 39.29 -23.84
CA ALA A 144 14.71 40.21 -24.89
C ALA A 144 16.19 40.59 -24.75
N ASN A 145 16.65 40.85 -23.53
CA ASN A 145 18.06 41.11 -23.25
C ASN A 145 18.96 39.92 -23.61
N ALA A 146 18.53 38.69 -23.32
CA ALA A 146 19.29 37.50 -23.71
C ALA A 146 19.42 37.39 -25.24
N THR A 147 18.36 37.67 -26.00
CA THR A 147 18.40 37.70 -27.46
C THR A 147 19.32 38.82 -27.99
N ILE A 148 19.25 40.02 -27.42
CA ILE A 148 20.13 41.14 -27.79
C ILE A 148 21.59 40.79 -27.53
N LEU A 149 21.91 40.14 -26.40
CA LEU A 149 23.27 39.69 -26.07
C LEU A 149 23.82 38.68 -27.08
N GLN A 150 23.02 37.69 -27.48
CA GLN A 150 23.42 36.71 -28.49
C GLN A 150 23.74 37.37 -29.85
N GLN A 151 22.93 38.35 -30.26
CA GLN A 151 23.14 39.11 -31.49
C GLN A 151 24.33 40.07 -31.36
N TYR A 152 24.54 40.66 -30.18
CA TYR A 152 25.68 41.51 -29.88
C TYR A 152 27.01 40.75 -29.99
N ASP A 153 27.11 39.57 -29.39
CA ASP A 153 28.32 38.75 -29.45
C ASP A 153 28.66 38.35 -30.89
N SER A 154 27.63 38.01 -31.68
CA SER A 154 27.76 37.70 -33.10
C SER A 154 28.20 38.91 -33.94
N THR A 155 27.60 40.09 -33.71
CA THR A 155 27.99 41.33 -34.42
C THR A 155 29.38 41.84 -34.03
N LEU A 156 29.82 41.58 -32.79
CA LEU A 156 31.17 41.88 -32.36
C LEU A 156 32.20 41.01 -33.10
N LEU A 157 31.92 39.71 -33.25
CA LEU A 157 32.74 38.79 -34.03
C LEU A 157 32.79 39.18 -35.51
N GLU A 158 31.66 39.56 -36.12
CA GLU A 158 31.60 40.09 -37.49
C GLU A 158 32.45 41.36 -37.66
N LYS A 159 32.41 42.28 -36.67
CA LYS A 159 33.23 43.49 -36.65
C LYS A 159 34.72 43.18 -36.53
N ILE A 160 35.10 42.20 -35.71
CA ILE A 160 36.49 41.71 -35.59
C ILE A 160 36.95 41.05 -36.91
N ALA A 161 36.04 40.35 -37.60
CA ALA A 161 36.30 39.73 -38.89
C ALA A 161 36.31 40.71 -40.08
N GLY A 162 36.11 42.02 -39.86
CA GLY A 162 36.14 43.04 -40.89
C GLY A 162 34.91 43.08 -41.80
N GLN A 163 33.81 42.43 -41.42
CA GLN A 163 32.57 42.45 -42.18
C GLN A 163 31.88 43.82 -42.04
N SER A 164 31.48 44.42 -43.16
CA SER A 164 30.84 45.74 -43.16
C SER A 164 29.43 45.66 -42.56
N SER A 165 29.02 46.72 -41.85
CA SER A 165 27.72 46.76 -41.13
C SER A 165 26.48 46.65 -42.03
N GLY A 166 26.63 46.81 -43.35
CA GLY A 166 25.56 46.62 -44.34
C GLY A 166 25.35 45.15 -44.75
N ASN A 167 26.34 44.29 -44.47
CA ASN A 167 26.31 42.86 -44.77
C ASN A 167 26.10 41.99 -43.51
N SER A 168 25.79 42.62 -42.37
CA SER A 168 25.53 41.90 -41.11
C SER A 168 24.20 41.16 -41.19
N ILE A 169 24.18 39.91 -40.72
CA ILE A 169 22.96 39.09 -40.65
C ILE A 169 22.09 39.51 -39.46
N ASN A 170 22.68 40.24 -38.50
CA ASN A 170 22.05 40.62 -37.25
C ASN A 170 21.37 42.00 -37.35
N GLN A 171 20.15 42.11 -36.82
CA GLN A 171 19.34 43.33 -36.91
C GLN A 171 19.83 44.48 -36.02
N VAL A 172 20.58 44.19 -34.95
CA VAL A 172 20.97 45.18 -33.93
C VAL A 172 22.46 45.49 -34.02
N ARG A 173 22.80 46.76 -34.31
CA ARG A 173 24.19 47.24 -34.26
C ARG A 173 24.71 47.24 -32.83
N ALA A 174 26.00 46.94 -32.65
CA ALA A 174 26.67 46.83 -31.36
C ALA A 174 26.39 48.02 -30.40
N GLU A 175 26.39 49.25 -30.92
CA GLU A 175 26.14 50.46 -30.14
C GLU A 175 24.66 50.61 -29.72
N LYS A 176 23.71 50.18 -30.58
CA LYS A 176 22.27 50.16 -30.25
C LYS A 176 21.94 49.08 -29.23
N ALA A 177 22.54 47.89 -29.37
CA ALA A 177 22.41 46.78 -28.43
C ALA A 177 22.79 47.20 -27.01
N LYS A 178 23.94 47.89 -26.84
CA LYS A 178 24.40 48.37 -25.53
C LYS A 178 23.41 49.37 -24.89
N GLN A 179 22.85 50.27 -25.69
CA GLN A 179 21.87 51.25 -25.20
C GLN A 179 20.53 50.60 -24.81
N GLU A 180 20.03 49.67 -25.62
CA GLU A 180 18.80 48.93 -25.33
C GLU A 180 18.93 48.05 -24.09
N LEU A 181 20.07 47.34 -23.93
CA LEU A 181 20.36 46.57 -22.73
C LEU A 181 20.39 47.44 -21.47
N ALA A 182 21.05 48.61 -21.53
CA ALA A 182 21.09 49.54 -20.40
C ALA A 182 19.69 50.05 -20.02
N GLN A 183 18.87 50.43 -21.01
CA GLN A 183 17.49 50.86 -20.79
C GLN A 183 16.61 49.75 -20.21
N ASN A 184 16.71 48.53 -20.75
CA ASN A 184 15.94 47.39 -20.26
C ASN A 184 16.36 47.01 -18.84
N ASN A 185 17.66 47.02 -18.53
CA ASN A 185 18.15 46.76 -17.17
C ASN A 185 17.66 47.81 -16.17
N GLN A 186 17.62 49.09 -16.55
CA GLN A 186 17.04 50.14 -15.72
C GLN A 186 15.53 49.92 -15.50
N LYS A 187 14.78 49.56 -16.55
CA LYS A 187 13.35 49.22 -16.43
C LYS A 187 13.14 48.01 -15.52
N ILE A 188 13.93 46.94 -15.69
CA ILE A 188 13.89 45.75 -14.82
C ILE A 188 14.14 46.14 -13.36
N SER A 189 15.13 47.00 -13.09
CA SER A 189 15.41 47.49 -11.74
C SER A 189 14.21 48.23 -11.14
N ASN A 190 13.58 49.13 -11.91
CA ASN A 190 12.41 49.87 -11.46
C ASN A 190 11.21 48.94 -11.19
N LEU A 191 10.96 47.96 -12.08
CA LEU A 191 9.89 46.97 -11.90
C LEU A 191 10.15 46.06 -10.69
N LYS A 192 11.42 45.68 -10.42
CA LYS A 192 11.80 44.93 -9.21
C LYS A 192 11.55 45.74 -7.94
N GLN A 193 11.81 47.05 -7.96
CA GLN A 193 11.48 47.94 -6.85
C GLN A 193 9.96 48.11 -6.67
N GLU A 194 9.20 48.18 -7.76
CA GLU A 194 7.74 48.19 -7.72
C GLU A 194 7.17 46.91 -7.09
N ILE A 195 7.70 45.74 -7.46
CA ILE A 195 7.35 44.46 -6.82
C ILE A 195 7.63 44.51 -5.32
N ALA A 196 8.82 44.97 -4.90
CA ALA A 196 9.16 45.06 -3.49
C ALA A 196 8.20 45.97 -2.71
N ASN A 197 7.76 47.08 -3.31
CA ASN A 197 6.77 47.99 -2.72
C ASN A 197 5.40 47.31 -2.60
N LEU A 198 4.94 46.61 -3.65
CA LEU A 198 3.67 45.87 -3.64
C LEU A 198 3.69 44.72 -2.63
N GLN A 199 4.81 44.01 -2.50
CA GLN A 199 5.01 42.98 -1.49
C GLN A 199 4.89 43.57 -0.07
N ASN A 200 5.52 44.72 0.17
CA ASN A 200 5.42 45.40 1.46
C ASN A 200 3.99 45.92 1.73
N GLN A 201 3.29 46.42 0.72
CA GLN A 201 1.88 46.78 0.86
C GLN A 201 1.03 45.58 1.29
N LEU A 202 1.24 44.40 0.70
CA LEU A 202 0.53 43.18 1.10
C LEU A 202 0.87 42.78 2.55
N LEU A 203 2.14 42.85 2.95
CA LEU A 203 2.61 42.49 4.29
C LEU A 203 2.09 43.43 5.39
N THR A 204 1.81 44.68 5.06
CA THR A 204 1.35 45.72 6.01
C THR A 204 -0.17 45.81 6.13
N LYS A 205 -0.93 45.04 5.35
CA LYS A 205 -2.39 44.97 5.49
C LYS A 205 -2.78 44.37 6.85
N PRO A 206 -3.83 44.88 7.52
CA PRO A 206 -4.26 44.37 8.83
C PRO A 206 -4.52 42.85 8.84
N GLU A 207 -5.14 42.31 7.79
CA GLU A 207 -5.44 40.88 7.66
C GLU A 207 -4.16 40.05 7.59
N SER A 208 -3.18 40.50 6.80
CA SER A 208 -1.86 39.89 6.67
C SER A 208 -1.10 39.93 7.99
N ILE A 209 -1.08 41.07 8.68
CA ILE A 209 -0.42 41.22 9.99
C ILE A 209 -1.05 40.25 11.00
N ASN A 210 -2.38 40.21 11.09
CA ASN A 210 -3.09 39.35 12.02
C ASN A 210 -2.78 37.86 11.76
N PHE A 211 -2.76 37.44 10.50
CA PHE A 211 -2.41 36.08 10.13
C PHE A 211 -0.92 35.77 10.41
N LEU A 212 -0.01 36.68 10.08
CA LEU A 212 1.42 36.50 10.36
C LEU A 212 1.71 36.41 11.86
N VAL A 213 1.03 37.20 12.69
CA VAL A 213 1.11 37.10 14.16
C VAL A 213 0.59 35.74 14.62
N PHE A 214 -0.52 35.26 14.04
CA PHE A 214 -1.08 33.95 14.36
C PHE A 214 -0.10 32.80 14.07
N ILE A 215 0.53 32.79 12.89
CA ILE A 215 1.44 31.69 12.49
C ILE A 215 2.83 31.79 13.11
N LYS A 216 3.25 32.97 13.57
CA LYS A 216 4.52 33.15 14.29
C LYS A 216 4.42 32.79 15.76
N ASP A 217 3.20 32.57 16.27
CA ASP A 217 2.94 32.14 17.65
C ASP A 217 3.45 30.70 17.89
N GLU A 218 4.59 30.60 18.56
CA GLU A 218 5.21 29.31 18.86
C GLU A 218 4.37 28.44 19.80
N THR A 219 3.60 29.06 20.69
CA THR A 219 2.79 28.32 21.67
C THR A 219 1.66 27.58 20.98
N LYS A 220 1.00 28.22 19.99
CA LYS A 220 -0.04 27.59 19.18
C LYS A 220 0.52 26.51 18.28
N PHE A 221 1.69 26.74 17.68
CA PHE A 221 2.35 25.75 16.85
C PHE A 221 2.69 24.48 17.66
N GLU A 222 3.29 24.64 18.83
CA GLU A 222 3.63 23.50 19.70
C GLU A 222 2.39 22.74 20.19
N GLN A 223 1.27 23.44 20.43
CA GLN A 223 -0.02 22.78 20.73
C GLN A 223 -0.54 21.96 19.56
N ILE A 224 -0.49 22.50 18.34
CA ILE A 224 -0.87 21.78 17.12
C ILE A 224 0.04 20.57 16.90
N LYS A 225 1.36 20.76 17.00
CA LYS A 225 2.34 19.69 16.80
C LYS A 225 2.12 18.53 17.76
N LYS A 226 2.02 18.82 19.07
CA LYS A 226 1.72 17.78 20.08
C LYS A 226 0.37 17.12 19.84
N GLY A 227 -0.63 17.90 19.45
CA GLY A 227 -1.96 17.37 19.09
C GLY A 227 -1.91 16.41 17.92
N TYR A 228 -1.19 16.77 16.85
CA TYR A 228 -0.98 15.95 15.67
C TYR A 228 -0.16 14.69 15.95
N GLU A 229 0.94 14.80 16.69
CA GLU A 229 1.78 13.65 17.09
C GLU A 229 0.98 12.66 17.94
N ASN A 230 0.23 13.16 18.93
CA ASN A 230 -0.63 12.33 19.76
C ASN A 230 -1.74 11.65 18.94
N ALA A 231 -2.41 12.41 18.06
CA ALA A 231 -3.41 11.83 17.16
C ALA A 231 -2.79 10.76 16.25
N SER A 232 -1.62 11.01 15.67
CA SER A 232 -0.91 10.06 14.80
C SER A 232 -0.51 8.79 15.53
N PHE A 233 -0.13 8.90 16.81
CA PHE A 233 0.20 7.74 17.64
C PHE A 233 -1.02 6.87 17.96
N TRP A 234 -2.14 7.49 18.34
CA TRP A 234 -3.35 6.75 18.76
C TRP A 234 -4.23 6.30 17.60
N TYR A 235 -4.18 6.98 16.46
CA TYR A 235 -5.06 6.72 15.33
C TYR A 235 -5.05 5.25 14.86
N PRO A 236 -3.89 4.57 14.69
CA PRO A 236 -3.87 3.15 14.35
C PRO A 236 -4.58 2.26 15.37
N SER A 237 -4.49 2.60 16.67
CA SER A 237 -5.17 1.87 17.74
C SER A 237 -6.69 2.07 17.68
N ILE A 238 -7.13 3.30 17.40
CA ILE A 238 -8.55 3.63 17.23
C ILE A 238 -9.12 2.92 15.99
N GLN A 239 -8.38 2.89 14.87
CA GLN A 239 -8.77 2.15 13.68
C GLN A 239 -8.93 0.65 13.97
N LEU A 240 -7.95 0.04 14.65
CA LEU A 240 -8.03 -1.37 15.02
C LEU A 240 -9.24 -1.65 15.93
N PHE A 241 -9.56 -0.73 16.84
CA PHE A 241 -10.73 -0.85 17.70
C PHE A 241 -12.04 -0.87 16.89
N PHE A 242 -12.25 0.08 15.99
CA PHE A 242 -13.45 0.11 15.14
C PHE A 242 -13.53 -1.11 14.19
N GLN A 243 -12.41 -1.51 13.60
CA GLN A 243 -12.33 -2.72 12.80
C GLN A 243 -12.64 -3.98 13.62
N SER A 244 -12.20 -4.03 14.88
CA SER A 244 -12.52 -5.12 15.80
C SER A 244 -13.99 -5.13 16.17
N ILE A 245 -14.60 -3.98 16.42
CA ILE A 245 -16.05 -3.87 16.65
C ILE A 245 -16.85 -4.37 15.44
N PHE A 246 -16.36 -4.15 14.22
CA PHE A 246 -17.01 -4.66 13.01
C PHE A 246 -16.83 -6.18 12.84
N LEU A 247 -15.60 -6.70 13.01
CA LEU A 247 -15.29 -8.11 12.75
C LEU A 247 -15.67 -9.07 13.88
N LEU A 248 -15.43 -8.70 15.13
CA LEU A 248 -15.61 -9.62 16.26
C LEU A 248 -17.05 -10.14 16.38
N PRO A 249 -18.11 -9.33 16.18
CA PRO A 249 -19.49 -9.83 16.16
C PRO A 249 -19.72 -10.85 15.03
N LEU A 250 -19.19 -10.60 13.82
CA LEU A 250 -19.32 -11.52 12.69
C LEU A 250 -18.62 -12.86 12.98
N ILE A 251 -17.41 -12.81 13.55
CA ILE A 251 -16.66 -13.98 13.98
C ILE A 251 -17.41 -14.73 15.09
N ALA A 252 -17.95 -14.02 16.09
CA ALA A 252 -18.71 -14.61 17.18
C ALA A 252 -19.96 -15.32 16.67
N ILE A 253 -20.72 -14.70 15.77
CA ILE A 253 -21.90 -15.31 15.15
C ILE A 253 -21.49 -16.55 14.35
N ALA A 254 -20.45 -16.47 13.51
CA ALA A 254 -19.95 -17.61 12.74
C ALA A 254 -19.50 -18.77 13.64
N LEU A 255 -18.81 -18.47 14.75
CA LEU A 255 -18.41 -19.45 15.77
C LEU A 255 -19.61 -20.10 16.45
N LEU A 256 -20.59 -19.30 16.88
CA LEU A 256 -21.81 -19.79 17.52
C LEU A 256 -22.58 -20.72 16.59
N VAL A 257 -22.81 -20.31 15.34
CA VAL A 257 -23.50 -21.11 14.32
C VAL A 257 -22.74 -22.39 14.01
N ASN A 258 -21.42 -22.32 13.85
CA ASN A 258 -20.59 -23.49 13.58
C ASN A 258 -20.64 -24.48 14.76
N SER A 259 -20.50 -24.00 15.99
CA SER A 259 -20.57 -24.85 17.20
C SER A 259 -21.95 -25.52 17.36
N PHE A 260 -23.03 -24.78 17.08
CA PHE A 260 -24.39 -25.29 17.13
C PHE A 260 -24.64 -26.33 16.03
N SER A 261 -24.19 -26.04 14.81
CA SER A 261 -24.34 -26.90 13.64
C SER A 261 -23.60 -28.24 13.80
N GLN A 262 -22.38 -28.22 14.33
CA GLN A 262 -21.62 -29.43 14.63
C GLN A 262 -22.31 -30.29 15.69
N ARG A 263 -22.88 -29.68 16.74
CA ARG A 263 -23.65 -30.41 17.77
C ARG A 263 -24.91 -31.05 17.21
N ARG A 264 -25.59 -30.39 16.26
CA ARG A 264 -26.85 -30.86 15.63
C ARG A 264 -26.63 -31.71 14.36
N ARG A 265 -25.37 -31.93 13.94
CA ARG A 265 -24.98 -32.67 12.71
C ARG A 265 -25.54 -32.09 11.40
N TYR A 266 -25.68 -30.76 11.31
CA TYR A 266 -26.08 -30.10 10.07
C TYR A 266 -24.87 -29.88 9.14
N GLY A 267 -24.52 -30.90 8.36
CA GLY A 267 -23.31 -30.91 7.52
C GLY A 267 -23.11 -29.68 6.62
N LEU A 268 -24.15 -29.24 5.90
CA LEU A 268 -24.06 -28.08 4.99
C LEU A 268 -23.88 -26.75 5.73
N ILE A 269 -24.63 -26.53 6.81
CA ILE A 269 -24.52 -25.32 7.63
C ILE A 269 -23.16 -25.29 8.34
N SER A 270 -22.65 -26.44 8.77
CA SER A 270 -21.31 -26.55 9.36
C SER A 270 -20.21 -26.18 8.36
N LEU A 271 -20.36 -26.55 7.09
CA LEU A 271 -19.42 -26.18 6.03
C LEU A 271 -19.45 -24.66 5.77
N ILE A 272 -20.64 -24.08 5.58
CA ILE A 272 -20.78 -22.64 5.28
C ILE A 272 -20.27 -21.78 6.44
N SER A 273 -20.69 -22.09 7.67
CA SER A 273 -20.23 -21.35 8.85
C SER A 273 -18.73 -21.47 9.10
N TRP A 274 -18.11 -22.59 8.71
CA TRP A 274 -16.66 -22.75 8.73
C TRP A 274 -15.97 -21.85 7.71
N HIS A 275 -16.41 -21.82 6.45
CA HIS A 275 -15.84 -20.91 5.44
C HIS A 275 -16.00 -19.44 5.83
N LEU A 276 -17.19 -19.03 6.31
CA LEU A 276 -17.41 -17.67 6.83
C LEU A 276 -16.44 -17.31 7.96
N LEU A 277 -16.24 -18.22 8.91
CA LEU A 277 -15.27 -18.02 10.00
C LEU A 277 -13.86 -17.79 9.44
N VAL A 278 -13.41 -18.63 8.50
CA VAL A 278 -12.09 -18.48 7.87
C VAL A 278 -11.96 -17.15 7.14
N ILE A 279 -12.98 -16.77 6.37
CA ILE A 279 -13.02 -15.50 5.63
C ILE A 279 -12.93 -14.31 6.57
N PHE A 280 -13.63 -14.33 7.71
CA PHE A 280 -13.56 -13.23 8.68
C PHE A 280 -12.24 -13.21 9.47
N LEU A 281 -11.60 -14.36 9.66
CA LEU A 281 -10.32 -14.45 10.37
C LEU A 281 -9.15 -13.91 9.52
N ILE A 282 -9.21 -14.03 8.19
CA ILE A 282 -8.14 -13.58 7.28
C ILE A 282 -7.87 -12.06 7.45
N PRO A 283 -8.86 -11.16 7.30
CA PRO A 283 -8.66 -9.72 7.51
C PRO A 283 -8.18 -9.39 8.92
N LEU A 284 -8.68 -10.08 9.96
CA LEU A 284 -8.27 -9.85 11.34
C LEU A 284 -6.77 -10.11 11.53
N ILE A 285 -6.27 -11.25 11.01
CA ILE A 285 -4.85 -11.59 11.09
C ILE A 285 -4.01 -10.54 10.35
N LEU A 286 -4.43 -10.13 9.15
CA LEU A 286 -3.73 -9.10 8.39
C LEU A 286 -3.68 -7.77 9.14
N LYS A 287 -4.78 -7.33 9.75
CA LYS A 287 -4.84 -6.09 10.54
C LYS A 287 -4.02 -6.14 11.82
N VAL A 288 -3.96 -7.29 12.48
CA VAL A 288 -3.05 -7.49 13.63
C VAL A 288 -1.59 -7.36 13.18
N PHE A 289 -1.21 -7.93 12.04
CA PHE A 289 0.14 -7.78 11.51
C PHE A 289 0.48 -6.35 11.07
N GLU A 290 -0.48 -5.64 10.48
CA GLU A 290 -0.37 -4.22 10.14
C GLU A 290 -0.19 -3.37 11.40
N PHE A 291 -1.00 -3.61 12.44
CA PHE A 291 -0.93 -2.92 13.72
C PHE A 291 0.36 -3.17 14.48
N LEU A 292 0.86 -4.42 14.49
CA LEU A 292 2.16 -4.76 15.07
C LEU A 292 3.34 -4.15 14.29
N GLN A 293 3.06 -3.39 13.22
CA GLN A 293 4.05 -2.73 12.39
C GLN A 293 5.14 -3.71 11.95
N ILE A 294 4.78 -4.96 11.66
CA ILE A 294 5.74 -5.94 11.14
C ILE A 294 6.39 -5.43 9.85
N GLY A 295 5.65 -4.63 9.07
CA GLY A 295 6.20 -3.86 7.95
C GLY A 295 7.32 -2.89 8.35
N VAL A 296 7.24 -2.23 9.51
CA VAL A 296 8.32 -1.37 10.05
C VAL A 296 9.52 -2.22 10.49
N ILE A 297 9.32 -3.42 11.03
CA ILE A 297 10.43 -4.35 11.31
C ILE A 297 11.16 -4.71 10.01
N PHE A 298 10.42 -5.02 8.94
CA PHE A 298 11.00 -5.27 7.62
C PHE A 298 11.67 -4.02 7.02
N GLN A 299 11.10 -2.83 7.20
CA GLN A 299 11.72 -1.56 6.79
C GLN A 299 12.98 -1.24 7.60
N LEU A 300 13.01 -1.50 8.90
CA LEU A 300 14.19 -1.34 9.75
C LEU A 300 15.29 -2.32 9.35
N LEU A 301 14.93 -3.59 9.08
CA LEU A 301 15.85 -4.58 8.53
C LEU A 301 16.39 -4.12 7.17
N PHE A 302 15.52 -3.63 6.28
CA PHE A 302 15.91 -3.10 4.98
C PHE A 302 16.79 -1.86 5.09
N ASN A 303 16.50 -0.95 6.02
CA ASN A 303 17.27 0.27 6.26
C ASN A 303 18.63 -0.07 6.89
N LEU A 304 18.69 -1.05 7.81
CA LEU A 304 19.93 -1.56 8.39
C LEU A 304 20.80 -2.23 7.31
N ILE A 305 20.19 -3.05 6.45
CA ILE A 305 20.87 -3.67 5.31
C ILE A 305 21.32 -2.59 4.31
N SER A 306 20.48 -1.61 3.99
CA SER A 306 20.82 -0.53 3.06
C SER A 306 21.93 0.39 3.60
N PHE A 307 21.98 0.58 4.93
CA PHE A 307 23.05 1.27 5.64
C PHE A 307 24.36 0.46 5.61
N LEU A 308 24.29 -0.84 5.91
CA LEU A 308 25.45 -1.74 5.90
C LEU A 308 26.02 -1.98 4.49
N PHE A 309 25.17 -2.00 3.46
CA PHE A 309 25.53 -2.23 2.06
C PHE A 309 25.55 -0.94 1.23
N GLY A 310 25.55 0.23 1.88
CA GLY A 310 25.86 1.53 1.25
C GLY A 310 25.03 1.90 0.03
N GLY A 311 23.75 1.50 -0.05
CA GLY A 311 22.89 1.81 -1.20
C GLY A 311 23.07 0.93 -2.44
N LEU A 312 23.76 -0.22 -2.35
CA LEU A 312 23.78 -1.23 -3.41
C LEU A 312 22.44 -2.00 -3.49
N ILE A 313 21.36 -1.27 -3.82
CA ILE A 313 20.00 -1.81 -4.01
C ILE A 313 20.00 -2.99 -5.00
N PHE A 314 20.94 -3.00 -5.95
CA PHE A 314 21.08 -4.09 -6.92
C PHE A 314 21.45 -5.43 -6.26
N LEU A 315 22.25 -5.45 -5.19
CA LEU A 315 22.67 -6.67 -4.51
C LEU A 315 21.48 -7.33 -3.79
N ILE A 316 20.58 -6.52 -3.25
CA ILE A 316 19.33 -6.95 -2.62
C ILE A 316 18.38 -7.54 -3.69
N ASN A 317 18.31 -6.94 -4.88
CA ASN A 317 17.52 -7.49 -5.99
C ASN A 317 18.05 -8.87 -6.46
N TYR A 318 19.38 -9.06 -6.53
CA TYR A 318 19.96 -10.38 -6.80
C TYR A 318 19.64 -11.40 -5.68
N LEU A 319 19.63 -10.97 -4.42
CA LEU A 319 19.23 -11.82 -3.30
C LEU A 319 17.75 -12.22 -3.39
N TYR A 320 16.85 -11.32 -3.80
CA TYR A 320 15.44 -11.65 -4.03
C TYR A 320 15.24 -12.62 -5.19
N ILE A 321 15.95 -12.42 -6.30
CA ILE A 321 15.94 -13.34 -7.45
C ILE A 321 16.37 -14.75 -7.02
N LEU A 322 17.26 -14.88 -6.02
CA LEU A 322 17.68 -16.16 -5.46
C LEU A 322 16.70 -16.71 -4.40
N LEU A 323 16.20 -15.87 -3.50
CA LEU A 323 15.33 -16.29 -2.39
C LEU A 323 13.95 -16.74 -2.86
N ILE A 324 13.34 -16.06 -3.83
CA ILE A 324 11.97 -16.37 -4.28
C ILE A 324 11.88 -17.80 -4.85
N PRO A 325 12.77 -18.24 -5.77
CA PRO A 325 12.78 -19.62 -6.26
C PRO A 325 13.10 -20.64 -5.16
N VAL A 326 14.03 -20.33 -4.24
CA VAL A 326 14.41 -21.24 -3.14
C VAL A 326 13.24 -21.46 -2.18
N ILE A 327 12.55 -20.38 -1.77
CA ILE A 327 11.35 -20.47 -0.93
C ILE A 327 10.24 -21.19 -1.70
N GLY A 328 10.01 -20.85 -2.96
CA GLY A 328 9.03 -21.52 -3.82
C GLY A 328 9.27 -23.02 -3.93
N PHE A 329 10.51 -23.43 -4.19
CA PHE A 329 10.92 -24.83 -4.23
C PHE A 329 10.77 -25.52 -2.86
N GLY A 330 11.12 -24.83 -1.78
CA GLY A 330 10.93 -25.31 -0.41
C GLY A 330 9.46 -25.58 -0.10
N ILE A 331 8.57 -24.67 -0.47
CA ILE A 331 7.12 -24.80 -0.33
C ILE A 331 6.60 -25.98 -1.16
N ILE A 332 7.01 -26.09 -2.43
CA ILE A 332 6.63 -27.21 -3.31
C ILE A 332 7.08 -28.55 -2.70
N LYS A 333 8.35 -28.66 -2.29
CA LYS A 333 8.90 -29.88 -1.67
C LYS A 333 8.18 -30.22 -0.37
N PHE A 334 7.85 -29.22 0.44
CA PHE A 334 7.08 -29.39 1.67
C PHE A 334 5.68 -29.95 1.40
N PHE A 335 4.94 -29.38 0.44
CA PHE A 335 3.62 -29.87 0.06
C PHE A 335 3.67 -31.28 -0.53
N GLN A 336 4.65 -31.58 -1.40
CA GLN A 336 4.83 -32.91 -1.95
C GLN A 336 5.13 -33.96 -0.86
N THR A 337 6.02 -33.64 0.08
CA THR A 337 6.48 -34.59 1.11
C THR A 337 5.44 -34.82 2.20
N ILE A 338 4.70 -33.78 2.60
CA ILE A 338 3.83 -33.83 3.78
C ILE A 338 2.36 -34.05 3.43
N VAL A 339 1.87 -33.45 2.34
CA VAL A 339 0.45 -33.47 1.94
C VAL A 339 0.20 -34.50 0.85
N PHE A 340 1.13 -34.69 -0.09
CA PHE A 340 0.96 -35.57 -1.25
C PHE A 340 1.83 -36.83 -1.24
N ASN A 341 2.28 -37.32 -0.09
CA ASN A 341 3.03 -38.57 -0.04
C ASN A 341 2.16 -39.74 -0.57
N PRO A 342 2.55 -40.38 -1.69
CA PRO A 342 1.72 -41.40 -2.35
C PRO A 342 1.56 -42.66 -1.49
N GLN A 343 2.55 -43.00 -0.66
CA GLN A 343 2.50 -44.16 0.23
C GLN A 343 1.48 -43.95 1.35
N VAL A 344 1.47 -42.75 1.97
CA VAL A 344 0.48 -42.40 3.01
C VAL A 344 -0.93 -42.34 2.43
N GLN A 345 -1.08 -41.88 1.19
CA GLN A 345 -2.36 -41.90 0.48
C GLN A 345 -2.83 -43.32 0.16
N ALA A 346 -1.92 -44.21 -0.26
CA ALA A 346 -2.23 -45.61 -0.53
C ALA A 346 -2.71 -46.34 0.74
N VAL A 347 -1.98 -46.20 1.86
CA VAL A 347 -2.37 -46.80 3.15
C VAL A 347 -3.76 -46.34 3.59
N ASN A 348 -4.02 -45.03 3.56
CA ASN A 348 -5.32 -44.48 3.95
C ASN A 348 -6.46 -44.95 3.02
N ARG A 349 -6.19 -45.15 1.72
CA ARG A 349 -7.19 -45.65 0.76
C ARG A 349 -7.50 -47.13 1.00
N ILE A 350 -6.49 -47.95 1.25
CA ILE A 350 -6.64 -49.38 1.54
C ILE A 350 -7.44 -49.58 2.83
N GLN A 351 -7.13 -48.84 3.90
CA GLN A 351 -7.87 -48.90 5.18
C GLN A 351 -9.36 -48.54 5.04
N GLN A 352 -9.72 -47.73 4.03
CA GLN A 352 -11.09 -47.31 3.76
C GLN A 352 -11.78 -48.14 2.66
N SER A 353 -11.18 -49.25 2.24
CA SER A 353 -11.64 -50.09 1.11
C SER A 353 -11.88 -49.25 -0.15
N ARG A 354 -10.92 -48.41 -0.54
CA ARG A 354 -10.95 -47.58 -1.74
C ARG A 354 -9.82 -47.97 -2.69
N CYS A 355 -10.09 -47.85 -4.00
CA CYS A 355 -9.09 -48.10 -5.03
C CYS A 355 -7.89 -47.17 -4.88
N ILE A 356 -6.67 -47.74 -4.93
CA ILE A 356 -5.41 -47.01 -4.81
C ILE A 356 -5.27 -45.90 -5.86
N ARG A 357 -5.77 -46.11 -7.08
CA ARG A 357 -5.66 -45.15 -8.20
C ARG A 357 -6.80 -44.13 -8.24
N CYS A 358 -8.05 -44.60 -8.28
CA CYS A 358 -9.22 -43.72 -8.52
C CYS A 358 -9.99 -43.32 -7.24
N ALA A 359 -9.59 -43.83 -6.07
CA ALA A 359 -10.18 -43.55 -4.76
C ALA A 359 -11.68 -43.88 -4.60
N LYS A 360 -12.30 -44.58 -5.56
CA LYS A 360 -13.68 -45.10 -5.43
C LYS A 360 -13.71 -46.31 -4.49
N LYS A 361 -14.81 -46.47 -3.74
CA LYS A 361 -15.01 -47.59 -2.83
C LYS A 361 -15.10 -48.90 -3.61
N ILE A 362 -14.44 -49.94 -3.10
CA ILE A 362 -14.34 -51.28 -3.68
C ILE A 362 -14.63 -52.31 -2.58
N ARG A 363 -14.84 -53.58 -2.95
CA ARG A 363 -14.86 -54.66 -1.95
C ARG A 363 -13.42 -55.03 -1.60
N SER A 364 -13.19 -55.45 -0.35
CA SER A 364 -11.85 -55.67 0.21
C SER A 364 -11.05 -56.82 -0.44
N GLN A 365 -11.60 -57.50 -1.46
CA GLN A 365 -11.00 -58.64 -2.15
C GLN A 365 -11.00 -58.49 -3.69
N ASP A 366 -11.41 -57.33 -4.22
CA ASP A 366 -11.41 -57.11 -5.67
C ASP A 366 -9.97 -56.88 -6.15
N SER A 367 -9.40 -57.85 -6.88
CA SER A 367 -8.04 -57.73 -7.46
C SER A 367 -7.93 -56.56 -8.43
N HIS A 368 -8.97 -56.32 -9.23
CA HIS A 368 -9.06 -55.20 -10.16
C HIS A 368 -10.16 -54.24 -9.74
N CYS A 369 -9.93 -52.94 -9.88
CA CYS A 369 -10.96 -51.94 -9.60
C CYS A 369 -12.05 -51.96 -10.68
N PRO A 370 -13.34 -52.18 -10.33
CA PRO A 370 -14.44 -52.21 -11.31
C PRO A 370 -14.72 -50.86 -11.97
N HIS A 371 -14.16 -49.77 -11.44
CA HIS A 371 -14.37 -48.42 -11.97
C HIS A 371 -13.24 -47.89 -12.86
N CYS A 372 -12.04 -48.47 -12.79
CA CYS A 372 -10.89 -47.97 -13.55
C CYS A 372 -9.94 -49.06 -14.07
N GLY A 373 -10.23 -50.34 -13.82
CA GLY A 373 -9.43 -51.48 -14.28
C GLY A 373 -8.07 -51.63 -13.61
N TYR A 374 -7.75 -50.82 -12.59
CA TYR A 374 -6.44 -50.86 -11.94
C TYR A 374 -6.29 -52.10 -11.05
N ASP A 375 -5.21 -52.85 -11.27
CA ASP A 375 -4.78 -53.96 -10.43
C ASP A 375 -4.21 -53.45 -9.10
N GLN A 376 -4.76 -53.96 -8.01
CA GLN A 376 -4.48 -53.47 -6.65
C GLN A 376 -3.42 -54.27 -5.92
N TYR A 377 -3.02 -55.42 -6.47
CA TYR A 377 -2.05 -56.30 -5.86
C TYR A 377 -0.73 -56.34 -6.66
N ILE A 378 0.31 -56.80 -5.98
CA ILE A 378 1.62 -57.13 -6.53
C ILE A 378 2.11 -58.37 -5.78
N GLU A 379 2.87 -59.23 -6.47
CA GLU A 379 3.49 -60.39 -5.84
C GLU A 379 4.67 -59.96 -4.97
N CYS A 380 4.75 -60.48 -3.75
CA CYS A 380 5.86 -60.18 -2.85
C CYS A 380 7.12 -60.96 -3.25
N HIS A 381 8.26 -60.26 -3.40
CA HIS A 381 9.53 -60.89 -3.78
C HIS A 381 10.07 -61.96 -2.80
N ASN A 382 9.60 -61.96 -1.54
CA ASN A 382 10.15 -62.83 -0.48
C ASN A 382 9.25 -64.03 -0.19
N CYS A 383 7.93 -63.82 -0.11
CA CYS A 383 6.98 -64.88 0.23
C CYS A 383 6.06 -65.29 -0.92
N HIS A 384 6.19 -64.65 -2.09
CA HIS A 384 5.37 -64.89 -3.29
C HIS A 384 3.85 -64.74 -3.10
N ASN A 385 3.40 -64.24 -1.95
CA ASN A 385 1.99 -63.92 -1.71
C ASN A 385 1.65 -62.53 -2.28
N LEU A 386 0.39 -62.38 -2.74
CA LEU A 386 -0.15 -61.11 -3.20
C LEU A 386 -0.25 -60.12 -2.04
N THR A 387 0.36 -58.95 -2.19
CA THR A 387 0.30 -57.80 -1.28
C THR A 387 -0.22 -56.56 -2.00
N TYR A 388 -0.75 -55.57 -1.28
CA TYR A 388 -1.27 -54.35 -1.93
C TYR A 388 -0.14 -53.51 -2.55
N ARG A 389 -0.38 -53.03 -3.77
CA ARG A 389 0.55 -52.18 -4.52
C ARG A 389 0.67 -50.79 -3.85
N GLY A 390 1.91 -50.35 -3.58
CA GLY A 390 2.20 -49.05 -2.96
C GLY A 390 2.29 -49.05 -1.43
N LEU A 391 2.18 -50.22 -0.78
CA LEU A 391 2.60 -50.39 0.61
C LEU A 391 4.12 -50.59 0.69
N PRO A 392 4.81 -50.03 1.69
CA PRO A 392 6.26 -50.18 1.84
C PRO A 392 6.66 -51.60 2.30
N TYR A 393 5.77 -52.34 2.97
CA TYR A 393 6.05 -53.67 3.50
C TYR A 393 4.94 -54.65 3.10
N CYS A 394 5.30 -55.93 2.91
CA CYS A 394 4.35 -56.99 2.68
C CYS A 394 3.48 -57.21 3.93
N TYR A 395 2.16 -57.27 3.77
CA TYR A 395 1.26 -57.51 4.91
C TYR A 395 1.29 -58.96 5.42
N HIS A 396 1.85 -59.89 4.64
CA HIS A 396 1.98 -61.31 5.02
C HIS A 396 3.29 -61.62 5.75
N CYS A 397 4.43 -61.13 5.23
CA CYS A 397 5.76 -61.49 5.75
C CYS A 397 6.59 -60.31 6.26
N GLY A 398 6.11 -59.07 6.13
CA GLY A 398 6.81 -57.88 6.60
C GLY A 398 8.02 -57.45 5.77
N ALA A 399 8.36 -58.15 4.67
CA ALA A 399 9.49 -57.80 3.81
C ALA A 399 9.26 -56.46 3.07
N ASP A 400 10.32 -55.64 2.96
CA ASP A 400 10.30 -54.38 2.22
C ASP A 400 9.98 -54.63 0.74
N GLN A 401 9.03 -53.89 0.20
CA GLN A 401 8.60 -54.00 -1.20
C GLN A 401 9.31 -53.00 -2.12
N ASN A 402 10.11 -52.07 -1.59
CA ASN A 402 10.83 -51.07 -2.38
C ASN A 402 12.18 -51.57 -2.91
N SER A 403 12.70 -52.68 -2.38
CA SER A 403 13.97 -53.32 -2.79
C SER A 403 13.93 -53.85 -4.23
N SER A 404 12.77 -54.26 -4.72
CA SER A 404 12.57 -54.85 -6.05
C SER A 404 12.40 -53.84 -7.20
N ASN A 405 12.31 -52.53 -6.92
CA ASN A 405 12.25 -51.49 -7.98
C ASN A 405 13.63 -50.98 -8.42
N LEU A 406 14.73 -51.49 -7.85
CA LEU A 406 16.10 -51.10 -8.22
C LEU A 406 16.70 -51.96 -9.35
N GLU A 407 16.02 -53.01 -9.81
CA GLU A 407 16.47 -53.87 -10.92
C GLU A 407 15.74 -53.60 -12.26
N GLN A 408 14.91 -52.55 -12.33
CA GLN A 408 14.25 -52.12 -13.57
C GLN A 408 14.27 -50.60 -13.75
N SER A 409 15.47 -49.99 -13.65
CA SER A 409 15.75 -48.67 -14.23
C SER A 409 16.78 -48.80 -15.35
#